data_AF-A0A956PQ16-F1
#
_entry.id   AF-A0A956PQ16-F1
#
_cell.length_a   1.000
_cell.length_b   1.000
_cell.length_c   1.000
_cell.angle_alpha   90.00
_cell.angle_beta   90.00
_cell.angle_gamma   90.00
#
_symmetry.space_group_name_H-M   'P 1'
#
loop_
_entity.id
_entity.type
_entity.pdbx_description
1 polymer ?
#
loop_
_entity_poly.entity_id
_entity_poly.type
_entity_poly.pdbx_seq_one_letter_code
_entity_poly.pdbx_strand_id
1 'polypeptide(L)'
;KGKSSGHTQRLLSCRADCDRDSLVFRVAQSGRACHRRSYSCFGSERMAPDFSLPRLFEILKGRKENSPEGSFSAKLFADRKLLQRKIMEEAFEVVTYADRRELVWELADSIFFMSALAVDEGIDWQEIVDELGGRHK
;
A
#
# COMPACT_ATOMS: atom_id res chain seq x y z
N LYS A 1 4.00 14.68 -22.66
CA LYS A 1 3.17 15.44 -21.68
C LYS A 1 4.09 16.28 -20.78
N GLY A 2 3.68 17.50 -20.39
CA GLY A 2 4.32 18.24 -19.29
C GLY A 2 5.09 19.52 -19.63
N LYS A 3 5.15 19.93 -20.91
CA LYS A 3 5.95 21.09 -21.38
C LYS A 3 5.68 22.39 -20.60
N SER A 4 4.44 22.65 -20.22
CA SER A 4 4.05 23.89 -19.52
C SER A 4 3.90 23.73 -18.00
N SER A 5 3.77 22.49 -17.50
CA SER A 5 3.42 22.22 -16.10
C SER A 5 4.54 21.55 -15.30
N GLY A 6 5.62 21.10 -15.93
CA GLY A 6 6.66 20.28 -15.31
C GLY A 6 6.23 18.84 -14.96
N HIS A 7 4.93 18.56 -14.86
CA HIS A 7 4.42 17.19 -14.67
C HIS A 7 4.58 16.33 -15.93
N THR A 8 5.61 15.49 -15.94
CA THR A 8 6.02 14.67 -17.08
C THR A 8 5.53 13.22 -16.98
N GLN A 9 5.54 12.54 -18.12
CA GLN A 9 5.28 11.10 -18.22
C GLN A 9 6.38 10.50 -19.08
N ARG A 10 7.24 9.67 -18.47
CA ARG A 10 8.32 8.96 -19.15
C ARG A 10 7.80 7.61 -19.64
N LEU A 11 7.92 7.35 -20.93
CA LEU A 11 7.48 6.08 -21.52
C LEU A 11 8.30 4.91 -20.97
N LEU A 12 7.61 3.84 -20.53
CA LEU A 12 8.20 2.59 -20.09
C LEU A 12 7.95 1.47 -21.11
N SER A 13 6.72 1.35 -21.62
CA SER A 13 6.37 0.41 -22.67
C SER A 13 5.18 0.89 -23.49
N CYS A 14 5.10 0.45 -24.74
CA CYS A 14 3.96 0.67 -25.63
C CYS A 14 3.53 -0.69 -26.19
N ARG A 15 2.21 -0.96 -26.20
CA ARG A 15 1.63 -2.15 -26.82
C ARG A 15 0.43 -1.75 -27.66
N ALA A 16 0.27 -2.38 -28.81
CA ALA A 16 -0.98 -2.36 -29.54
C ALA A 16 -1.92 -3.44 -29.00
N ASP A 17 -3.23 -3.25 -29.20
CA ASP A 17 -4.22 -4.30 -29.05
C ASP A 17 -4.19 -5.30 -30.22
N CYS A 18 -5.14 -6.25 -30.23
CA CYS A 18 -5.09 -7.41 -31.13
C CYS A 18 -5.35 -7.07 -32.60
N ASP A 19 -6.24 -6.13 -32.85
CA ASP A 19 -6.58 -5.59 -34.18
C ASP A 19 -5.79 -4.31 -34.52
N ARG A 20 -4.99 -3.81 -33.57
CA ARG A 20 -4.03 -2.71 -33.75
C ARG A 20 -4.70 -1.36 -34.02
N ASP A 21 -5.90 -1.14 -33.49
CA ASP A 21 -6.58 0.14 -33.57
C ASP A 21 -6.33 1.02 -32.33
N SER A 22 -5.80 0.44 -31.25
CA SER A 22 -5.51 1.15 -30.01
C SER A 22 -4.11 0.87 -29.47
N LEU A 23 -3.53 1.88 -28.80
CA LEU A 23 -2.24 1.78 -28.12
C LEU A 23 -2.39 1.97 -26.62
N VAL A 24 -1.76 1.10 -25.85
CA VAL A 24 -1.61 1.21 -24.39
C VAL A 24 -0.18 1.58 -24.05
N PHE A 25 -0.01 2.78 -23.49
CA PHE A 25 1.28 3.28 -23.00
C PHE A 25 1.37 3.08 -21.49
N ARG A 26 2.39 2.34 -21.04
CA ARG A 26 2.80 2.33 -19.63
C ARG A 26 3.84 3.42 -19.43
N VAL A 27 3.61 4.30 -18.46
CA VAL A 27 4.48 5.45 -18.19
C VAL A 27 4.86 5.54 -16.72
N ALA A 28 6.05 6.05 -16.44
CA ALA A 28 6.41 6.56 -15.12
C ALA A 28 5.97 8.03 -15.07
N GLN A 29 4.95 8.33 -14.25
CA GLN A 29 4.40 9.66 -14.10
C GLN A 29 5.13 10.44 -13.00
N SER A 30 5.55 11.67 -13.31
CA SER A 30 6.06 12.63 -12.33
C SER A 30 5.01 13.73 -12.10
N GLY A 31 4.56 13.87 -10.86
CA GLY A 31 3.47 14.77 -10.49
C GLY A 31 2.11 14.29 -11.00
N ARG A 32 1.28 15.24 -11.46
CA ARG A 32 -0.12 14.99 -11.86
C ARG A 32 -0.34 15.08 -13.36
N ALA A 33 -1.18 14.19 -13.90
CA ALA A 33 -1.62 14.30 -15.30
C ALA A 33 -2.64 15.41 -15.48
N CYS A 34 -3.57 15.56 -14.53
CA CYS A 34 -4.78 16.36 -14.69
C CYS A 34 -4.56 17.85 -14.42
N HIS A 35 -5.27 18.68 -15.20
CA HIS A 35 -5.30 20.14 -15.01
C HIS A 35 -6.15 20.56 -13.79
N ARG A 36 -7.10 19.71 -13.35
CA ARG A 36 -7.95 19.93 -12.16
C ARG A 36 -7.27 19.54 -10.84
N ARG A 37 -5.94 19.42 -10.84
CA ARG A 37 -5.11 19.04 -9.68
C ARG A 37 -5.26 17.59 -9.19
N SER A 38 -6.02 16.72 -9.86
CA SER A 38 -6.08 15.27 -9.58
C SER A 38 -4.91 14.48 -10.23
N TYR A 39 -4.62 13.27 -9.73
CA TYR A 39 -3.56 12.42 -10.29
C TYR A 39 -3.81 12.03 -11.76
N SER A 40 -5.07 11.67 -12.08
CA SER A 40 -5.53 11.29 -13.43
C SER A 40 -6.70 12.19 -13.87
N CYS A 41 -7.00 12.20 -15.17
CA CYS A 41 -8.17 12.90 -15.74
C CYS A 41 -9.51 12.25 -15.36
N PHE A 42 -9.51 10.99 -14.94
CA PHE A 42 -10.70 10.19 -14.64
C PHE A 42 -11.11 10.25 -13.17
N GLY A 43 -10.62 11.25 -12.41
CA GLY A 43 -10.96 11.41 -11.00
C GLY A 43 -10.32 10.38 -10.07
N SER A 44 -10.87 10.27 -8.85
CA SER A 44 -10.59 9.20 -7.88
C SER A 44 -11.44 7.95 -8.13
N GLU A 45 -12.45 8.03 -8.99
CA GLU A 45 -13.36 6.92 -9.25
C GLU A 45 -12.73 5.93 -10.23
N ARG A 46 -12.03 4.97 -9.60
CA ARG A 46 -11.62 3.65 -10.10
C ARG A 46 -10.46 3.61 -11.09
N MET A 47 -9.24 3.51 -10.53
CA MET A 47 -8.30 2.43 -10.89
C MET A 47 -7.45 1.89 -9.72
N ALA A 48 -7.58 2.43 -8.50
CA ALA A 48 -7.20 1.76 -7.26
C ALA A 48 -8.06 2.37 -6.13
N PRO A 49 -8.53 1.60 -5.14
CA PRO A 49 -9.07 2.19 -3.92
C PRO A 49 -8.03 3.17 -3.33
N ASP A 50 -8.49 4.27 -2.70
CA ASP A 50 -7.62 5.25 -2.02
C ASP A 50 -6.64 4.59 -1.02
N PHE A 51 -6.98 3.37 -0.60
CA PHE A 51 -6.19 2.49 0.24
C PHE A 51 -5.87 1.16 -0.46
N SER A 52 -4.63 0.70 -0.35
CA SER A 52 -4.15 -0.61 -0.79
C SER A 52 -3.05 -1.10 0.15
N LEU A 53 -2.74 -2.40 0.16
CA LEU A 53 -1.62 -2.93 0.96
C LEU A 53 -0.26 -2.30 0.59
N PRO A 54 0.10 -2.12 -0.71
CA PRO A 54 1.28 -1.34 -1.05
C PRO A 54 1.23 0.09 -0.46
N ARG A 55 0.07 0.76 -0.52
CA ARG A 55 -0.09 2.10 0.04
C ARG A 55 0.06 2.12 1.57
N LEU A 56 -0.44 1.09 2.26
CA LEU A 56 -0.25 0.92 3.70
C LEU A 56 1.24 0.83 4.05
N PHE A 57 2.02 0.02 3.31
CA PHE A 57 3.46 -0.10 3.51
C PHE A 57 4.17 1.25 3.33
N GLU A 58 3.84 2.00 2.28
CA GLU A 58 4.40 3.35 2.07
C GLU A 58 4.05 4.33 3.20
N ILE A 59 2.82 4.27 3.72
CA ILE A 59 2.42 5.06 4.89
C ILE A 59 3.22 4.66 6.13
N LEU A 60 3.40 3.36 6.37
CA LEU A 60 4.13 2.84 7.52
C LEU A 60 5.63 3.16 7.45
N LYS A 61 6.26 3.05 6.28
CA LYS A 61 7.65 3.51 6.04
C LYS A 61 7.79 4.99 6.37
N GLY A 62 6.90 5.82 5.81
CA GLY A 62 6.89 7.26 6.09
C GLY A 62 6.69 7.58 7.57
N ARG A 63 5.86 6.80 8.27
CA ARG A 63 5.65 6.92 9.73
C ARG A 63 6.86 6.46 10.53
N LYS A 64 7.57 5.40 10.14
CA LYS A 64 8.80 4.95 10.82
C LYS A 64 9.83 6.08 10.85
N GLU A 65 9.94 6.84 9.77
CA GLU A 65 10.90 7.94 9.63
C GLU A 65 10.42 9.27 10.22
N ASN A 66 9.12 9.59 10.10
CA ASN A 66 8.60 10.95 10.31
C ASN A 66 7.42 11.03 11.29
N SER A 67 7.20 10.02 12.14
CA SER A 67 6.08 10.07 13.09
C SER A 67 6.26 11.16 14.15
N PRO A 68 5.21 11.94 14.45
CA PRO A 68 5.23 12.83 15.60
C PRO A 68 5.53 12.08 16.89
N GLU A 69 6.36 12.68 17.74
CA GLU A 69 6.72 12.13 19.04
C GLU A 69 5.46 11.84 19.87
N GLY A 70 5.40 10.65 20.48
CA GLY A 70 4.26 10.20 21.27
C GLY A 70 3.06 9.64 20.49
N SER A 71 3.06 9.70 19.15
CA SER A 71 2.01 9.05 18.33
C SER A 71 2.05 7.52 18.46
N PHE A 72 0.92 6.85 18.19
CA PHE A 72 0.83 5.39 18.29
C PHE A 72 1.86 4.70 17.39
N SER A 73 2.00 5.14 16.14
CA SER A 73 3.00 4.59 15.22
C SER A 73 4.44 4.85 15.67
N ALA A 74 4.75 6.01 16.26
CA ALA A 74 6.07 6.24 16.85
C ALA A 74 6.38 5.25 17.98
N LYS A 75 5.43 5.02 18.89
CA LYS A 75 5.58 4.05 19.98
C LYS A 75 5.73 2.63 19.44
N LEU A 76 4.96 2.28 18.41
CA LEU A 76 4.97 0.95 17.81
C LEU A 76 6.34 0.61 17.20
N PHE A 77 6.97 1.54 16.49
CA PHE A 77 8.31 1.36 15.92
C PHE A 77 9.45 1.53 16.94
N ALA A 78 9.22 2.24 18.04
CA ALA A 78 10.20 2.40 19.10
C ALA A 78 10.25 1.21 20.08
N ASP A 79 9.15 0.48 20.25
CA ASP A 79 9.02 -0.64 21.19
C ASP A 79 8.66 -1.95 20.46
N ARG A 80 9.70 -2.74 20.17
CA ARG A 80 9.55 -4.05 19.52
C ARG A 80 8.69 -5.03 20.32
N LYS A 81 8.72 -4.97 21.66
CA LYS A 81 7.92 -5.87 22.52
C LYS A 81 6.45 -5.50 22.45
N LEU A 82 6.14 -4.20 22.35
CA LEU A 82 4.77 -3.74 22.12
C LEU A 82 4.22 -4.30 20.81
N LEU A 83 4.98 -4.19 19.70
CA LEU A 83 4.55 -4.70 18.41
C LEU A 83 4.31 -6.22 18.43
N GLN A 84 5.24 -7.00 18.99
CA GLN A 84 5.09 -8.46 19.13
C GLN A 84 3.85 -8.83 19.94
N ARG A 85 3.61 -8.15 21.06
CA ARG A 85 2.43 -8.38 21.90
C ARG A 85 1.14 -8.10 21.15
N LYS A 86 1.05 -6.98 20.41
CA LYS A 86 -0.14 -6.66 19.60
C LYS A 86 -0.39 -7.76 18.56
N ILE A 87 0.63 -8.21 17.83
CA ILE A 87 0.48 -9.31 16.86
C ILE A 87 -0.08 -10.58 17.53
N MET A 88 0.41 -10.94 18.71
CA MET A 88 -0.08 -12.11 19.45
C MET A 88 -1.52 -11.94 19.95
N GLU A 89 -1.89 -10.73 20.37
CA GLU A 89 -3.24 -10.36 20.80
C GLU A 89 -4.23 -10.50 19.63
N GLU A 90 -3.97 -9.82 18.51
CA GLU A 90 -4.87 -9.89 17.34
C GLU A 90 -4.97 -11.32 16.80
N ALA A 91 -3.88 -12.09 16.80
CA ALA A 91 -3.90 -13.48 16.34
C ALA A 91 -4.80 -14.37 17.21
N PHE A 92 -4.86 -14.10 18.52
CA PHE A 92 -5.79 -14.76 19.42
C PHE A 92 -7.23 -14.31 19.15
N GLU A 93 -7.45 -13.01 19.00
CA GLU A 93 -8.77 -12.41 18.76
C GLU A 93 -9.38 -12.87 17.42
N VAL A 94 -8.56 -13.03 16.37
CA VAL A 94 -8.97 -13.63 15.07
C VAL A 94 -9.56 -15.04 15.23
N VAL A 95 -9.12 -15.83 16.21
CA VAL A 95 -9.62 -17.20 16.41
C VAL A 95 -10.68 -17.32 17.50
N THR A 96 -10.85 -16.28 18.32
CA THR A 96 -11.86 -16.23 19.40
C THR A 96 -13.00 -15.25 19.15
N TYR A 97 -13.05 -14.60 17.99
CA TYR A 97 -14.06 -13.62 17.60
C TYR A 97 -15.51 -14.04 17.96
N ALA A 98 -16.30 -13.07 18.41
CA ALA A 98 -17.71 -13.25 18.76
C ALA A 98 -18.64 -13.10 17.54
N ASP A 99 -18.32 -12.19 16.61
CA ASP A 99 -19.13 -11.98 15.41
C ASP A 99 -18.34 -11.63 14.15
N ARG A 100 -19.04 -11.59 13.01
CA ARG A 100 -18.43 -11.33 11.69
C ARG A 100 -17.76 -9.96 11.60
N ARG A 101 -18.32 -8.94 12.24
CA ARG A 101 -17.77 -7.58 12.22
C ARG A 101 -16.47 -7.54 13.01
N GLU A 102 -16.45 -8.15 14.19
CA GLU A 102 -15.25 -8.31 15.00
C GLU A 102 -14.17 -9.06 14.21
N LEU A 103 -14.48 -10.21 13.61
CA LEU A 103 -13.50 -10.94 12.78
C LEU A 103 -12.88 -10.08 11.67
N VAL A 104 -13.67 -9.22 11.02
CA VAL A 104 -13.13 -8.30 10.00
C VAL A 104 -12.17 -7.27 10.60
N TRP A 105 -12.44 -6.80 11.82
CA TRP A 105 -11.55 -5.90 12.55
C TRP A 105 -10.25 -6.60 12.95
N GLU A 106 -10.33 -7.78 13.56
CA GLU A 106 -9.15 -8.52 14.02
C GLU A 106 -8.24 -8.94 12.86
N LEU A 107 -8.83 -9.32 11.72
CA LEU A 107 -8.08 -9.61 10.50
C LEU A 107 -7.38 -8.35 9.96
N ALA A 108 -8.04 -7.19 10.02
CA ALA A 108 -7.46 -5.93 9.57
C ALA A 108 -6.31 -5.48 10.47
N ASP A 109 -6.45 -5.57 11.79
CA ASP A 109 -5.41 -5.21 12.74
C ASP A 109 -4.23 -6.19 12.69
N SER A 110 -4.51 -7.49 12.54
CA SER A 110 -3.48 -8.50 12.26
C SER A 110 -2.64 -8.12 11.04
N ILE A 111 -3.28 -7.78 9.92
CA ILE A 111 -2.59 -7.34 8.70
C ILE A 111 -1.80 -6.05 8.96
N PHE A 112 -2.37 -5.10 9.70
CA PHE A 112 -1.71 -3.84 10.02
C PHE A 112 -0.41 -4.05 10.83
N PHE A 113 -0.47 -4.81 11.93
CA PHE A 113 0.70 -5.03 12.78
C PHE A 113 1.75 -5.92 12.10
N MET A 114 1.34 -6.94 11.33
CA MET A 114 2.29 -7.71 10.50
C MET A 114 2.95 -6.83 9.43
N SER A 115 2.22 -5.89 8.84
CA SER A 115 2.79 -4.92 7.88
C SER A 115 3.78 -3.97 8.56
N ALA A 116 3.47 -3.51 9.78
CA ALA A 116 4.39 -2.68 10.56
C ALA A 116 5.68 -3.46 10.91
N LEU A 117 5.55 -4.74 11.28
CA LEU A 117 6.68 -5.63 11.51
C LEU A 117 7.55 -5.80 10.26
N ALA A 118 6.93 -6.07 9.10
CA ALA A 118 7.66 -6.18 7.84
C ALA A 118 8.45 -4.91 7.53
N VAL A 119 7.83 -3.73 7.67
CA VAL A 119 8.51 -2.43 7.50
C VAL A 119 9.61 -2.19 8.54
N ASP A 120 9.44 -2.68 9.76
CA ASP A 120 10.45 -2.60 10.81
C ASP A 120 11.71 -3.39 10.44
N GLU A 121 11.52 -4.60 9.89
CA GLU A 121 12.57 -5.51 9.39
C GLU A 121 13.13 -5.11 8.01
N GLY A 122 12.56 -4.10 7.35
CA GLY A 122 12.99 -3.68 6.02
C GLY A 122 12.49 -4.56 4.87
N ILE A 123 11.44 -5.35 5.11
CA ILE A 123 10.77 -6.20 4.11
C ILE A 123 9.78 -5.35 3.31
N ASP A 124 9.84 -5.46 1.98
CA ASP A 124 8.90 -4.80 1.08
C ASP A 124 7.62 -5.62 0.83
N TRP A 125 6.52 -4.93 0.51
CA TRP A 125 5.26 -5.57 0.14
C TRP A 125 5.42 -6.55 -1.03
N GLN A 126 6.28 -6.23 -1.99
CA GLN A 126 6.50 -7.10 -3.16
C GLN A 126 7.09 -8.46 -2.76
N GLU A 127 7.98 -8.51 -1.77
CA GLU A 127 8.59 -9.77 -1.31
C GLU A 127 7.53 -10.72 -0.74
N ILE A 128 6.58 -10.19 0.03
CA ILE A 128 5.46 -10.97 0.60
C ILE A 128 4.54 -11.48 -0.52
N VAL A 129 4.25 -10.65 -1.52
CA VAL A 129 3.41 -11.04 -2.66
C VAL A 129 4.07 -12.13 -3.49
N ASP A 130 5.37 -12.03 -3.74
CA ASP A 130 6.12 -13.02 -4.51
C ASP A 130 6.11 -14.37 -3.80
N GLU A 131 6.31 -14.38 -2.48
CA GLU A 131 6.22 -15.59 -1.65
C GLU A 131 4.80 -16.21 -1.67
N LEU A 132 3.75 -15.40 -1.53
CA LEU A 132 2.36 -15.88 -1.62
C LEU A 132 2.02 -16.41 -3.03
N GLY A 133 2.55 -15.77 -4.08
CA GLY A 133 2.41 -16.20 -5.46
C GLY A 133 3.04 -17.57 -5.72
N GLY A 134 4.11 -17.91 -4.99
CA GLY A 134 4.74 -19.23 -5.01
C GLY A 134 3.81 -20.37 -4.55
N ARG A 135 2.82 -20.08 -3.70
CA ARG A 135 1.89 -21.07 -3.12
C ARG A 135 0.72 -21.44 -4.01
N HIS A 136 0.55 -20.75 -5.14
CA HIS A 136 -0.47 -21.03 -6.15
C HIS A 136 0.02 -22.00 -7.23
N LYS A 137 1.24 -22.51 -7.10
CA LYS A 137 1.81 -23.60 -7.90
C LYS A 137 1.71 -24.90 -7.12
#